data_AF-A0A968SV27-F1
#
_entry.id   AF-A0A968SV27-F1
#
_cell.length_a   1.000
_cell.length_b   1.000
_cell.length_c   1.000
_cell.angle_alpha   90.00
_cell.angle_beta   90.00
_cell.angle_gamma   90.00
#
_symmetry.space_group_name_H-M   'P 1'
#
loop_
_entity.id
_entity.type
_entity.pdbx_description
1 polymer ?
#
loop_
_entity_poly.entity_id
_entity_poly.type
_entity_poly.pdbx_seq_one_letter_code
_entity_poly.pdbx_strand_id
1 'polypeptide(L)'
;MFDESHRLKDTGTQRYKRALKLANRVARVVCMTGTPAPERLLDVFGAATIATRGKAFGHAFSTFRARFFYPIDPNGHMWRPFPNTSEELVRVMEPWLRRVENTAKDGLLRVMDYRITPPPQLVKIYKAFQKDFFVGLEGGEMLLAESAATLSTKLQQLSSGFVYAEDNTIRFSDFKLEALKDLLEDLQGAQAIIVFTFVEQLLRLKDVFPELGYLAGETSKADAERWINAFNDGSLRLLAIHPASAGEGLNLHLGGAHHLIYLSLPWSAGQYDQVNGRLARFGQQKTVVVHRFLAESTLDETIAGALETKADVQQHLLECAARAKNIRKGPKTKK
;
A
#
# COMPACT_ATOMS: atom_id res chain seq x y z
N MET A 1 22.06 13.94 -6.32
CA MET A 1 21.27 13.30 -5.24
C MET A 1 19.98 12.81 -5.86
N PHE A 2 19.54 11.59 -5.54
CA PHE A 2 18.26 11.04 -5.97
C PHE A 2 17.37 10.91 -4.75
N ASP A 3 16.31 11.72 -4.71
CA ASP A 3 15.27 11.61 -3.69
C ASP A 3 14.22 10.58 -4.11
N GLU A 4 13.55 9.98 -3.13
CA GLU A 4 12.59 8.88 -3.30
C GLU A 4 13.14 7.76 -4.21
N SER A 5 14.35 7.31 -3.90
CA SER A 5 15.12 6.36 -4.74
C SER A 5 14.45 4.99 -4.88
N HIS A 6 13.43 4.68 -4.09
CA HIS A 6 12.56 3.50 -4.31
C HIS A 6 11.92 3.51 -5.71
N ARG A 7 11.77 4.69 -6.33
CA ARG A 7 11.34 4.85 -7.75
C ARG A 7 12.35 4.31 -8.77
N LEU A 8 13.55 3.92 -8.33
CA LEU A 8 14.63 3.34 -9.14
C LEU A 8 14.77 1.82 -8.92
N LYS A 9 13.78 1.15 -8.32
CA LYS A 9 13.80 -0.30 -8.05
C LYS A 9 13.89 -1.16 -9.32
N ASP A 10 13.17 -0.78 -10.38
CA ASP A 10 13.10 -1.55 -11.62
C ASP A 10 14.15 -1.10 -12.65
N THR A 11 15.12 -1.98 -12.86
CA THR A 11 16.26 -1.79 -13.76
C THR A 11 15.90 -1.76 -15.25
N GLY A 12 14.73 -2.27 -15.63
CA GLY A 12 14.24 -2.26 -17.02
C GLY A 12 13.77 -0.88 -17.48
N THR A 13 13.37 -0.02 -16.54
CA THR A 13 12.72 1.27 -16.82
C THR A 13 13.67 2.31 -17.45
N GLN A 14 13.10 3.19 -18.28
CA GLN A 14 13.84 4.34 -18.83
C GLN A 14 14.36 5.27 -17.72
N ARG A 15 13.60 5.41 -16.63
CA ARG A 15 13.97 6.20 -15.46
C ARG A 15 15.27 5.67 -14.83
N TYR A 16 15.34 4.37 -14.56
CA TYR A 16 16.55 3.73 -14.03
C TYR A 16 17.75 3.90 -14.96
N LYS A 17 17.59 3.58 -16.25
CA LYS A 17 18.67 3.65 -17.24
C LYS A 17 19.28 5.06 -17.33
N ARG A 18 18.43 6.09 -17.31
CA ARG A 18 18.88 7.50 -17.29
C ARG A 18 19.58 7.86 -15.98
N ALA A 19 19.04 7.45 -14.84
CA ALA A 19 19.64 7.70 -13.53
C ALA A 19 21.03 7.06 -13.40
N LEU A 20 21.20 5.81 -13.86
CA LEU A 20 22.48 5.11 -13.87
C LEU A 20 23.51 5.82 -14.75
N LYS A 21 23.11 6.27 -15.95
CA LYS A 21 23.99 7.04 -16.85
C LYS A 21 24.47 8.35 -16.21
N LEU A 22 23.59 9.03 -15.48
CA LEU A 22 23.94 10.26 -14.75
C LEU A 22 24.87 9.97 -13.56
N ALA A 23 24.58 8.92 -12.78
CA ALA A 23 25.37 8.49 -11.63
C ALA A 23 26.84 8.18 -11.98
N ASN A 24 27.07 7.66 -13.19
CA ASN A 24 28.42 7.38 -13.71
C ASN A 24 29.21 8.62 -14.12
N ARG A 25 28.58 9.81 -14.22
CA ARG A 25 29.21 11.07 -14.66
C ARG A 25 29.53 12.04 -13.53
N VAL A 26 29.12 11.72 -12.31
CA VAL A 26 29.26 12.61 -11.14
C VAL A 26 30.18 11.98 -10.11
N ALA A 27 30.92 12.79 -9.33
CA ALA A 27 31.87 12.26 -8.35
C ALA A 27 31.19 11.51 -7.19
N ARG A 28 30.01 11.98 -6.75
CA ARG A 28 29.27 11.44 -5.61
C ARG A 28 27.80 11.23 -5.95
N VAL A 29 27.24 10.12 -5.47
CA VAL A 29 25.84 9.76 -5.63
C VAL A 29 25.27 9.47 -4.26
N VAL A 30 24.13 10.08 -3.94
CA VAL A 30 23.38 9.84 -2.72
C VAL A 30 21.97 9.50 -3.12
N CYS A 31 21.49 8.34 -2.70
CA CYS A 31 20.11 7.88 -2.86
C CYS A 31 19.41 8.00 -1.51
N MET A 32 18.30 8.75 -1.46
CA MET A 32 17.47 8.90 -0.27
C MET A 32 16.16 8.16 -0.45
N THR A 33 15.76 7.43 0.58
CA THR A 33 14.46 6.76 0.63
C THR A 33 14.10 6.47 2.07
N GLY A 34 12.83 6.67 2.43
CA GLY A 34 12.29 6.20 3.70
C GLY A 34 12.16 4.68 3.79
N THR A 35 12.10 4.01 2.62
CA THR A 35 11.88 2.56 2.51
C THR A 35 12.76 1.98 1.40
N PRO A 36 13.93 1.39 1.71
CA PRO A 36 14.89 0.91 0.70
C PRO A 36 14.40 -0.30 -0.10
N ALA A 37 13.46 -1.07 0.45
CA ALA A 37 12.78 -2.18 -0.20
C ALA A 37 11.27 -2.11 0.14
N PRO A 38 10.49 -1.30 -0.60
CA PRO A 38 9.10 -0.97 -0.22
C PRO A 38 8.11 -2.12 -0.37
N GLU A 39 8.40 -3.09 -1.23
CA GLU A 39 7.51 -4.23 -1.51
C GLU A 39 8.27 -5.54 -1.37
N ARG A 40 9.44 -5.67 -1.99
CA ARG A 40 10.22 -6.92 -2.00
C ARG A 40 11.68 -6.66 -1.68
N LEU A 41 12.35 -7.62 -1.05
CA LEU A 41 13.80 -7.57 -0.85
C LEU A 41 14.59 -7.39 -2.16
N LEU A 42 14.04 -7.86 -3.29
CA LEU A 42 14.60 -7.65 -4.63
C LEU A 42 14.73 -6.17 -5.01
N ASP A 43 13.85 -5.31 -4.49
CA ASP A 43 13.76 -3.90 -4.87
C ASP A 43 14.99 -3.08 -4.45
N VAL A 44 15.79 -3.60 -3.52
CA VAL A 44 17.02 -2.95 -3.06
C VAL A 44 18.05 -2.81 -4.18
N PHE A 45 18.04 -3.73 -5.16
CA PHE A 45 19.09 -3.86 -6.16
C PHE A 45 19.30 -2.58 -6.97
N GLY A 46 18.22 -1.99 -7.49
CA GLY A 46 18.32 -0.84 -8.40
C GLY A 46 18.99 0.36 -7.74
N ALA A 47 18.44 0.83 -6.62
CA ALA A 47 18.98 1.97 -5.88
C ALA A 47 20.39 1.69 -5.34
N ALA A 48 20.66 0.47 -4.84
CA ALA A 48 21.98 0.07 -4.36
C ALA A 48 23.03 0.05 -5.48
N THR A 49 22.69 -0.44 -6.66
CA THR A 49 23.59 -0.48 -7.81
C THR A 49 23.98 0.94 -8.22
N ILE A 50 23.03 1.88 -8.23
CA ILE A 50 23.29 3.29 -8.53
C ILE A 50 24.17 3.95 -7.45
N ALA A 51 23.85 3.76 -6.17
CA ALA A 51 24.56 4.40 -5.06
C ALA A 51 26.00 3.87 -4.91
N THR A 52 26.19 2.56 -5.08
CA THR A 52 27.47 1.88 -4.84
C THR A 52 28.28 1.66 -6.13
N ARG A 53 27.72 2.03 -7.29
CA ARG A 53 28.25 1.69 -8.62
C ARG A 53 28.49 0.18 -8.78
N GLY A 54 27.53 -0.61 -8.33
CA GLY A 54 27.58 -2.07 -8.38
C GLY A 54 28.55 -2.74 -7.40
N LYS A 55 29.24 -1.99 -6.53
CA LYS A 55 30.19 -2.57 -5.56
C LYS A 55 29.52 -3.45 -4.50
N ALA A 56 28.25 -3.19 -4.16
CA ALA A 56 27.50 -4.01 -3.21
C ALA A 56 27.05 -5.36 -3.82
N PHE A 57 26.36 -5.30 -4.97
CA PHE A 57 25.61 -6.46 -5.51
C PHE A 57 25.99 -6.87 -6.93
N GLY A 58 26.97 -6.20 -7.55
CA GLY A 58 27.27 -6.31 -8.97
C GLY A 58 26.36 -5.44 -9.85
N HIS A 59 26.52 -5.57 -11.17
CA HIS A 59 25.75 -4.80 -12.16
C HIS A 59 24.58 -5.56 -12.77
N ALA A 60 24.60 -6.90 -12.70
CA ALA A 60 23.60 -7.76 -13.33
C ALA A 60 22.53 -8.18 -12.30
N PHE A 61 21.29 -7.78 -12.54
CA PHE A 61 20.16 -8.18 -11.70
C PHE A 61 19.99 -9.69 -11.62
N SER A 62 20.25 -10.42 -12.72
CA SER A 62 20.18 -11.88 -12.75
C SER A 62 21.16 -12.54 -11.78
N THR A 63 22.39 -12.04 -11.70
CA THR A 63 23.42 -12.55 -10.76
C THR A 63 23.05 -12.25 -9.32
N PHE A 64 22.58 -11.04 -9.02
CA PHE A 64 22.05 -10.69 -7.71
C PHE A 64 20.89 -11.61 -7.31
N ARG A 65 19.89 -11.74 -8.18
CA ARG A 65 18.72 -12.58 -7.93
C ARG A 65 19.09 -14.04 -7.69
N ALA A 66 19.98 -14.60 -8.51
CA ALA A 66 20.43 -15.99 -8.34
C ALA A 66 21.27 -16.22 -7.07
N ARG A 67 21.97 -15.19 -6.57
CA ARG A 67 22.75 -15.27 -5.33
C ARG A 67 21.86 -15.31 -4.09
N PHE A 68 20.82 -14.49 -4.05
CA PHE A 68 20.02 -14.27 -2.83
C PHE A 68 18.63 -14.93 -2.87
N PHE A 69 18.18 -15.40 -4.04
CA PHE A 69 16.83 -15.92 -4.22
C PHE A 69 16.84 -17.20 -5.05
N TYR A 70 15.80 -18.01 -4.88
CA TYR A 70 15.54 -19.20 -5.69
C TYR A 70 14.14 -19.12 -6.34
N PRO A 71 13.99 -19.68 -7.55
CA PRO A 71 12.69 -19.71 -8.23
C PRO A 71 11.76 -20.71 -7.54
N ILE A 72 10.48 -20.35 -7.42
CA ILE A 72 9.44 -21.20 -6.82
C ILE A 72 8.32 -21.57 -7.79
N ASP A 73 8.41 -21.12 -9.04
CA ASP A 73 7.52 -21.52 -10.12
C ASP A 73 8.30 -22.04 -11.34
N PRO A 74 7.73 -22.96 -12.13
CA PRO A 74 8.38 -23.50 -13.33
C PRO A 74 8.70 -22.45 -14.39
N ASN A 75 7.95 -21.34 -14.39
CA ASN A 75 8.09 -20.25 -15.36
C ASN A 75 9.09 -19.18 -14.92
N GLY A 76 9.64 -19.27 -13.70
CA GLY A 76 10.64 -18.34 -13.18
C GLY A 76 10.12 -16.92 -12.92
N HIS A 77 8.81 -16.74 -12.75
CA HIS A 77 8.20 -15.45 -12.43
C HIS A 77 8.17 -15.18 -10.91
N MET A 78 8.16 -16.22 -10.09
CA MET A 78 8.11 -16.15 -8.64
C MET A 78 9.43 -16.59 -8.02
N TRP A 79 9.95 -15.75 -7.12
CA TRP A 79 11.23 -15.96 -6.46
C TRP A 79 11.06 -15.78 -4.96
N ARG A 80 11.76 -16.60 -4.18
CA ARG A 80 11.77 -16.51 -2.71
C ARG A 80 13.20 -16.30 -2.21
N PRO A 81 13.42 -15.47 -1.19
CA PRO A 81 14.73 -15.33 -0.57
C PRO A 81 15.19 -16.66 0.04
N PHE A 82 16.49 -16.92 -0.01
CA PHE A 82 17.11 -17.95 0.84
C PHE A 82 16.99 -17.58 2.32
N PRO A 83 17.09 -18.54 3.24
CA PRO A 83 17.23 -18.25 4.67
C PRO A 83 18.33 -17.20 4.92
N ASN A 84 18.07 -16.26 5.82
CA ASN A 84 18.98 -15.17 6.21
C ASN A 84 19.31 -14.12 5.12
N THR A 85 18.57 -14.11 4.00
CA THR A 85 18.81 -13.14 2.92
C THR A 85 18.68 -11.70 3.40
N SER A 86 17.72 -11.40 4.27
CA SER A 86 17.53 -10.05 4.83
C SER A 86 18.78 -9.55 5.55
N GLU A 87 19.36 -10.39 6.40
CA GLU A 87 20.55 -10.11 7.19
C GLU A 87 21.78 -9.95 6.30
N GLU A 88 21.93 -10.81 5.28
CA GLU A 88 23.05 -10.71 4.34
C GLU A 88 22.96 -9.42 3.50
N LEU A 89 21.77 -9.06 3.00
CA LEU A 89 21.56 -7.81 2.26
C LEU A 89 21.92 -6.59 3.10
N VAL A 90 21.51 -6.56 4.38
CA VAL A 90 21.88 -5.50 5.31
C VAL A 90 23.39 -5.45 5.51
N ARG A 91 24.04 -6.59 5.75
CA ARG A 91 25.50 -6.67 5.98
C ARG A 91 26.30 -6.17 4.78
N VAL A 92 25.90 -6.53 3.55
CA VAL A 92 26.56 -6.07 2.33
C VAL A 92 26.38 -4.56 2.13
N MET A 93 25.22 -4.02 2.52
CA MET A 93 24.89 -2.61 2.37
C MET A 93 25.41 -1.72 3.49
N GLU A 94 25.77 -2.28 4.65
CA GLU A 94 26.14 -1.54 5.86
C GLU A 94 27.21 -0.44 5.62
N PRO A 95 28.31 -0.68 4.86
CA PRO A 95 29.31 0.35 4.59
C PRO A 95 28.81 1.54 3.74
N TRP A 96 27.66 1.37 3.08
CA TRP A 96 27.06 2.31 2.14
C TRP A 96 25.82 3.00 2.71
N LEU A 97 25.30 2.50 3.84
CA LEU A 97 24.06 2.95 4.43
C LEU A 97 24.33 3.99 5.51
N ARG A 98 23.59 5.10 5.42
CA ARG A 98 23.46 6.04 6.53
C ARG A 98 22.02 6.07 6.96
N ARG A 99 21.73 5.44 8.10
CA ARG A 99 20.40 5.50 8.72
C ARG A 99 20.28 6.80 9.49
N VAL A 100 19.24 7.56 9.20
CA VAL A 100 18.80 8.67 10.05
C VAL A 100 17.66 8.11 10.87
N GLU A 101 17.84 8.05 12.19
CA GLU A 101 16.75 7.65 13.08
C GLU A 101 15.65 8.71 13.03
N ASN A 102 14.42 8.26 12.76
CA ASN A 102 13.26 9.11 12.94
C ASN A 102 12.85 9.00 14.41
N THR A 103 13.54 9.74 15.27
CA THR A 103 13.30 9.76 16.73
C THR A 103 11.89 10.22 17.10
N ALA A 104 11.11 10.75 16.16
CA ALA A 104 9.71 11.09 16.36
C ALA A 104 8.76 9.89 16.22
N LYS A 105 9.18 8.74 15.68
CA LYS A 105 8.27 7.57 15.53
C LYS A 105 7.98 6.86 16.84
N ASP A 106 8.94 6.84 17.77
CA ASP A 106 8.81 6.10 19.01
C ASP A 106 7.90 6.86 19.99
N GLY A 107 6.66 6.37 20.13
CA GLY A 107 5.65 6.88 21.08
C GLY A 107 4.58 7.81 20.49
N LEU A 108 4.71 8.29 19.25
CA LEU A 108 3.75 9.22 18.64
C LEU A 108 2.70 8.56 17.74
N LEU A 109 2.73 7.24 17.52
CA LEU A 109 1.74 6.58 16.66
C LEU A 109 0.89 5.59 17.46
N ARG A 110 -0.42 5.82 17.48
CA ARG A 110 -1.43 4.92 18.05
C ARG A 110 -2.30 4.36 16.94
N VAL A 111 -2.33 3.03 16.79
CA VAL A 111 -3.21 2.36 15.83
C VAL A 111 -4.50 1.95 16.53
N MET A 112 -5.64 2.20 15.90
CA MET A 112 -6.98 1.81 16.36
C MET A 112 -7.72 1.09 15.24
N ASP A 113 -8.17 -0.13 15.52
CA ASP A 113 -8.95 -0.94 14.57
C ASP A 113 -10.43 -0.85 14.87
N TYR A 114 -11.19 -0.45 13.86
CA TYR A 114 -12.64 -0.43 13.88
C TYR A 114 -13.12 -1.59 13.04
N ARG A 115 -13.60 -2.63 13.72
CA ARG A 115 -14.26 -3.77 13.08
C ARG A 115 -15.69 -3.37 12.74
N ILE A 116 -16.02 -3.40 11.46
CA ILE A 116 -17.31 -2.96 10.96
C ILE A 116 -17.98 -4.15 10.30
N THR A 117 -19.16 -4.52 10.79
CA THR A 117 -19.93 -5.65 10.28
C THR A 117 -20.50 -5.32 8.90
N PRO A 118 -20.14 -6.05 7.83
CA PRO A 118 -20.71 -5.82 6.50
C PRO A 118 -22.16 -6.30 6.43
N PRO A 119 -23.01 -5.75 5.55
CA PRO A 119 -24.37 -6.21 5.37
C PRO A 119 -24.45 -7.71 5.01
N PRO A 120 -25.46 -8.46 5.50
CA PRO A 120 -25.54 -9.91 5.30
C PRO A 120 -25.52 -10.35 3.84
N GLN A 121 -26.14 -9.58 2.93
CA GLN A 121 -26.13 -9.86 1.49
C GLN A 121 -24.70 -9.78 0.93
N LEU A 122 -23.94 -8.74 1.30
CA LEU A 122 -22.55 -8.58 0.87
C LEU A 122 -21.65 -9.69 1.42
N VAL A 123 -21.85 -10.12 2.67
CA VAL A 123 -21.13 -11.27 3.25
C VAL A 123 -21.38 -12.55 2.46
N LYS A 124 -22.62 -12.80 2.03
CA LYS A 124 -22.96 -13.98 1.20
C LYS A 124 -22.23 -13.93 -0.15
N ILE A 125 -22.28 -12.80 -0.84
CA ILE A 125 -21.60 -12.59 -2.13
C ILE A 125 -20.09 -12.76 -1.97
N TYR A 126 -19.51 -12.11 -0.95
CA TYR A 126 -18.08 -12.19 -0.64
C TYR A 126 -17.62 -13.64 -0.43
N LYS A 127 -18.32 -14.40 0.42
CA LYS A 127 -17.95 -15.79 0.74
C LYS A 127 -18.10 -16.72 -0.47
N ALA A 128 -19.16 -16.55 -1.26
CA ALA A 128 -19.33 -17.30 -2.51
C ALA A 128 -18.17 -17.00 -3.48
N PHE A 129 -17.87 -15.72 -3.71
CA PHE A 129 -16.79 -15.31 -4.61
C PHE A 129 -15.41 -15.78 -4.14
N GLN A 130 -15.13 -15.66 -2.84
CA GLN A 130 -13.89 -16.14 -2.22
C GLN A 130 -13.66 -17.64 -2.44
N LYS A 131 -14.74 -18.44 -2.34
CA LYS A 131 -14.70 -19.89 -2.49
C LYS A 131 -14.59 -20.31 -3.95
N ASP A 132 -15.44 -19.74 -4.79
CA ASP A 132 -15.70 -20.28 -6.11
C ASP A 132 -14.96 -19.56 -7.24
N PHE A 133 -14.41 -18.36 -6.97
CA PHE A 133 -13.78 -17.42 -7.92
C PHE A 133 -14.75 -16.83 -8.94
N PHE A 134 -16.04 -17.14 -8.79
CA PHE A 134 -17.12 -16.56 -9.55
C PHE A 134 -18.37 -16.42 -8.67
N VAL A 135 -19.19 -15.40 -8.94
CA VAL A 135 -20.50 -15.25 -8.29
C VAL A 135 -21.43 -14.43 -9.19
N GLY A 136 -22.64 -14.95 -9.40
CA GLY A 136 -23.70 -14.20 -10.08
C GLY A 136 -24.30 -13.16 -9.13
N LEU A 137 -24.59 -11.98 -9.65
CA LEU A 137 -25.16 -10.86 -8.91
C LEU A 137 -26.61 -10.64 -9.31
N GLU A 138 -27.34 -9.92 -8.45
CA GLU A 138 -28.66 -9.42 -8.80
C GLU A 138 -28.54 -8.49 -10.03
N GLY A 139 -29.41 -8.68 -11.01
CA GLY A 139 -29.31 -7.99 -12.31
C GLY A 139 -28.66 -8.81 -13.44
N GLY A 140 -28.20 -10.04 -13.15
CA GLY A 140 -27.68 -10.98 -14.15
C GLY A 140 -26.20 -10.80 -14.48
N GLU A 141 -25.54 -9.83 -13.86
CA GLU A 141 -24.09 -9.64 -13.97
C GLU A 141 -23.33 -10.78 -13.27
N MET A 142 -22.13 -11.07 -13.77
CA MET A 142 -21.30 -12.16 -13.25
C MET A 142 -19.91 -11.64 -12.91
N LEU A 143 -19.46 -11.82 -11.67
CA LEU A 143 -18.10 -11.48 -11.28
C LEU A 143 -17.16 -12.66 -11.47
N LEU A 144 -16.11 -12.52 -12.28
CA LEU A 144 -15.06 -13.52 -12.46
C LEU A 144 -13.73 -13.06 -11.87
N ALA A 145 -12.93 -14.01 -11.39
CA ALA A 145 -11.51 -13.83 -11.11
C ALA A 145 -10.67 -14.94 -11.77
N GLU A 146 -9.87 -14.56 -12.77
CA GLU A 146 -8.98 -15.49 -13.49
C GLU A 146 -7.71 -15.83 -12.71
N SER A 147 -7.34 -15.00 -11.74
CA SER A 147 -6.12 -15.13 -10.96
C SER A 147 -6.36 -14.86 -9.47
N ALA A 148 -5.42 -15.30 -8.64
CA ALA A 148 -5.41 -14.99 -7.21
C ALA A 148 -5.33 -13.48 -6.93
N ALA A 149 -4.59 -12.74 -7.76
CA ALA A 149 -4.48 -11.29 -7.64
C ALA A 149 -5.82 -10.61 -7.96
N THR A 150 -6.46 -11.01 -9.06
CA THR A 150 -7.78 -10.52 -9.46
C THR A 150 -8.83 -10.80 -8.37
N LEU A 151 -8.83 -12.02 -7.81
CA LEU A 151 -9.70 -12.40 -6.71
C LEU A 151 -9.48 -11.49 -5.51
N SER A 152 -8.24 -11.32 -5.06
CA SER A 152 -7.91 -10.55 -3.87
C SER A 152 -8.31 -9.07 -4.01
N THR A 153 -8.05 -8.48 -5.19
CA THR A 153 -8.46 -7.09 -5.48
C THR A 153 -9.97 -6.95 -5.45
N LYS A 154 -10.73 -7.85 -6.10
CA LYS A 154 -12.20 -7.80 -6.10
C LYS A 154 -12.79 -8.09 -4.71
N LEU A 155 -12.17 -8.97 -3.91
CA LEU A 155 -12.57 -9.18 -2.51
C LEU A 155 -12.36 -7.91 -1.67
N GLN A 156 -11.28 -7.17 -1.88
CA GLN A 156 -11.06 -5.89 -1.20
C GLN A 156 -12.05 -4.80 -1.65
N GLN A 157 -12.46 -4.81 -2.92
CA GLN A 157 -13.55 -3.94 -3.39
C GLN A 157 -14.85 -4.29 -2.65
N LEU A 158 -15.21 -5.59 -2.61
CA LEU A 158 -16.40 -6.06 -1.89
C LEU A 158 -16.36 -5.72 -0.40
N SER A 159 -15.20 -5.87 0.27
CA SER A 159 -15.02 -5.43 1.66
C SER A 159 -15.11 -3.91 1.84
N SER A 160 -15.07 -3.16 0.75
CA SER A 160 -15.28 -1.70 0.70
C SER A 160 -16.70 -1.31 0.26
N GLY A 161 -17.60 -2.28 0.03
CA GLY A 161 -19.02 -2.02 -0.26
C GLY A 161 -19.40 -1.91 -1.73
N PHE A 162 -18.48 -2.16 -2.66
CA PHE A 162 -18.72 -2.09 -4.10
C PHE A 162 -17.87 -3.11 -4.87
N VAL A 163 -18.01 -3.22 -6.18
CA VAL A 163 -17.09 -3.97 -7.03
C VAL A 163 -17.07 -3.39 -8.43
N TYR A 164 -15.90 -3.39 -9.08
CA TYR A 164 -15.82 -3.07 -10.50
C TYR A 164 -16.20 -4.31 -11.32
N ALA A 165 -17.23 -4.19 -12.15
CA ALA A 165 -17.55 -5.15 -13.20
C ALA A 165 -16.85 -4.75 -14.51
N GLU A 166 -17.25 -5.35 -15.64
CA GLU A 166 -16.62 -5.05 -16.94
C GLU A 166 -16.88 -3.60 -17.37
N ASP A 167 -18.13 -3.15 -17.32
CA ASP A 167 -18.53 -1.84 -17.88
C ASP A 167 -19.07 -0.84 -16.84
N ASN A 168 -19.22 -1.25 -15.59
CA ASN A 168 -19.80 -0.42 -14.54
C ASN A 168 -19.19 -0.71 -13.15
N THR A 169 -19.65 0.08 -12.17
CA THR A 169 -19.37 -0.16 -10.75
C THR A 169 -20.67 -0.53 -10.07
N ILE A 170 -20.69 -1.70 -9.44
CA ILE A 170 -21.84 -2.16 -8.69
C ILE A 170 -21.64 -1.79 -7.24
N ARG A 171 -22.60 -1.08 -6.66
CA ARG A 171 -22.58 -0.65 -5.26
C ARG A 171 -23.51 -1.54 -4.45
N PHE A 172 -23.04 -2.03 -3.31
CA PHE A 172 -23.84 -2.85 -2.40
C PHE A 172 -24.20 -2.09 -1.12
N SER A 173 -23.28 -1.27 -0.59
CA SER A 173 -23.48 -0.58 0.68
C SER A 173 -22.41 0.49 0.94
N ASP A 174 -22.77 1.51 1.70
CA ASP A 174 -21.88 2.54 2.22
C ASP A 174 -21.48 2.28 3.69
N PHE A 175 -21.56 1.05 4.21
CA PHE A 175 -21.36 0.74 5.64
C PHE A 175 -20.05 1.28 6.25
N LYS A 176 -18.94 1.30 5.51
CA LYS A 176 -17.67 1.93 5.96
C LYS A 176 -17.70 3.46 5.92
N LEU A 177 -18.49 4.03 5.02
CA LEU A 177 -18.69 5.48 4.91
C LEU A 177 -19.62 5.98 6.03
N GLU A 178 -20.62 5.19 6.43
CA GLU A 178 -21.42 5.49 7.62
C GLU A 178 -20.54 5.45 8.89
N ALA A 179 -19.72 4.41 9.07
CA ALA A 179 -18.75 4.38 10.17
C ALA A 179 -17.73 5.54 10.13
N LEU A 180 -17.42 6.07 8.94
CA LEU A 180 -16.57 7.26 8.80
C LEU A 180 -17.28 8.49 9.33
N LYS A 181 -18.57 8.66 9.04
CA LYS A 181 -19.36 9.79 9.57
C LYS A 181 -19.38 9.75 11.10
N ASP A 182 -19.69 8.59 11.67
CA ASP A 182 -19.71 8.39 13.13
C ASP A 182 -18.36 8.78 13.76
N LEU A 183 -17.25 8.28 13.19
CA LEU A 183 -15.92 8.65 13.68
C LEU A 183 -15.64 10.14 13.52
N LEU A 184 -16.03 10.77 12.41
CA LEU A 184 -15.82 12.20 12.19
C LEU A 184 -16.66 13.07 13.13
N GLU A 185 -17.81 12.59 13.59
CA GLU A 185 -18.60 13.24 14.66
C GLU A 185 -17.86 13.16 15.99
N ASP A 186 -17.31 11.99 16.35
CA ASP A 186 -16.48 11.80 17.55
C ASP A 186 -15.23 12.68 17.55
N LEU A 187 -14.68 12.98 16.38
CA LEU A 187 -13.52 13.87 16.22
C LEU A 187 -13.85 15.36 16.38
N GLN A 188 -15.12 15.75 16.55
CA GLN A 188 -15.55 17.09 16.96
C GLN A 188 -14.88 18.26 16.20
N GLY A 189 -14.84 18.20 14.87
CA GLY A 189 -14.24 19.27 14.06
C GLY A 189 -12.74 19.12 13.80
N ALA A 190 -12.05 18.14 14.41
CA ALA A 190 -10.63 17.94 14.18
C ALA A 190 -10.33 17.62 12.70
N GLN A 191 -9.16 18.08 12.25
CA GLN A 191 -8.67 17.78 10.91
C GLN A 191 -8.25 16.32 10.80
N ALA A 192 -8.65 15.69 9.71
CA ALA A 192 -8.36 14.29 9.45
C ALA A 192 -7.96 14.07 7.99
N ILE A 193 -7.01 13.15 7.81
CA ILE A 193 -6.65 12.64 6.50
C ILE A 193 -7.37 11.31 6.29
N ILE A 194 -8.12 11.19 5.20
CA ILE A 194 -8.84 9.98 4.82
C ILE A 194 -8.04 9.27 3.72
N VAL A 195 -7.58 8.05 4.00
CA VAL A 195 -6.83 7.24 3.04
C VAL A 195 -7.79 6.31 2.31
N PHE A 196 -7.79 6.39 0.98
CA PHE A 196 -8.61 5.56 0.10
C PHE A 196 -7.75 4.80 -0.92
N THR A 197 -8.23 3.64 -1.36
CA THR A 197 -7.51 2.80 -2.34
C THR A 197 -8.14 2.86 -3.72
N PHE A 198 -9.46 3.03 -3.79
CA PHE A 198 -10.20 2.94 -5.06
C PHE A 198 -10.85 4.27 -5.43
N VAL A 199 -10.91 4.56 -6.73
CA VAL A 199 -11.54 5.79 -7.25
C VAL A 199 -13.00 5.89 -6.81
N GLU A 200 -13.69 4.77 -6.72
CA GLU A 200 -15.09 4.72 -6.28
C GLU A 200 -15.26 5.27 -4.86
N GLN A 201 -14.34 4.96 -3.95
CA GLN A 201 -14.37 5.50 -2.60
C GLN A 201 -14.18 7.02 -2.61
N LEU A 202 -13.28 7.54 -3.45
CA LEU A 202 -13.10 8.98 -3.60
C LEU A 202 -14.37 9.65 -4.15
N LEU A 203 -15.07 9.04 -5.10
CA LEU A 203 -16.34 9.55 -5.62
C LEU A 203 -17.39 9.61 -4.50
N ARG A 204 -17.57 8.53 -3.73
CA ARG A 204 -18.51 8.52 -2.59
C ARG A 204 -18.13 9.53 -1.51
N LEU A 205 -16.84 9.69 -1.23
CA LEU A 205 -16.35 10.70 -0.30
C LEU A 205 -16.68 12.13 -0.77
N LYS A 206 -16.57 12.42 -2.08
CA LYS A 206 -16.96 13.72 -2.65
C LYS A 206 -18.47 13.96 -2.58
N ASP A 207 -19.27 12.93 -2.82
CA ASP A 207 -20.73 13.01 -2.73
C ASP A 207 -21.19 13.37 -1.30
N VAL A 208 -20.52 12.79 -0.29
CA VAL A 208 -20.89 12.96 1.13
C VAL A 208 -20.23 14.19 1.77
N PHE A 209 -19.02 14.55 1.35
CA PHE A 209 -18.26 15.67 1.89
C PHE A 209 -17.92 16.67 0.76
N PRO A 210 -18.82 17.63 0.44
CA PRO A 210 -18.62 18.57 -0.66
C PRO A 210 -17.38 19.45 -0.54
N GLU A 211 -16.93 19.72 0.69
CA GLU A 211 -15.75 20.54 0.98
C GLU A 211 -14.44 19.73 0.99
N LEU A 212 -14.47 18.44 0.65
CA LEU A 212 -13.31 17.56 0.69
C LEU A 212 -12.22 17.98 -0.32
N GLY A 213 -11.01 18.25 0.17
CA GLY A 213 -9.82 18.30 -0.68
C GLY A 213 -9.28 16.90 -0.93
N TYR A 214 -8.57 16.67 -2.05
CA TYR A 214 -8.06 15.33 -2.36
C TYR A 214 -6.74 15.29 -3.13
N LEU A 215 -5.86 14.34 -2.81
CA LEU A 215 -4.62 14.09 -3.53
C LEU A 215 -4.68 12.70 -4.17
N ALA A 216 -4.92 12.67 -5.49
CA ALA A 216 -5.06 11.47 -6.30
C ALA A 216 -4.18 11.58 -7.58
N GLY A 217 -4.13 10.51 -8.39
CA GLY A 217 -3.30 10.48 -9.60
C GLY A 217 -3.65 11.54 -10.65
N GLU A 218 -4.89 12.02 -10.67
CA GLU A 218 -5.39 13.03 -11.61
C GLU A 218 -5.37 14.46 -11.03
N THR A 219 -4.95 14.62 -9.78
CA THR A 219 -4.89 15.94 -9.14
C THR A 219 -3.85 16.82 -9.84
N SER A 220 -4.26 18.00 -10.32
CA SER A 220 -3.32 18.97 -10.87
C SER A 220 -2.37 19.48 -9.79
N LYS A 221 -1.16 19.90 -10.17
CA LYS A 221 -0.20 20.46 -9.21
C LYS A 221 -0.75 21.68 -8.48
N ALA A 222 -1.49 22.54 -9.19
CA ALA A 222 -2.11 23.73 -8.62
C ALA A 222 -3.19 23.38 -7.58
N ASP A 223 -4.03 22.39 -7.88
CA ASP A 223 -5.04 21.92 -6.92
C ASP A 223 -4.42 21.23 -5.71
N ALA A 224 -3.37 20.42 -5.91
CA ALA A 224 -2.61 19.82 -4.82
C ALA A 224 -2.07 20.90 -3.87
N GLU A 225 -1.36 21.91 -4.41
CA GLU A 225 -0.84 23.02 -3.61
C GLU A 225 -1.96 23.77 -2.88
N ARG A 226 -3.08 24.05 -3.55
CA ARG A 226 -4.25 24.70 -2.93
C ARG A 226 -4.78 23.89 -1.74
N TRP A 227 -5.02 22.59 -1.92
CA TRP A 227 -5.58 21.74 -0.86
C TRP A 227 -4.59 21.51 0.28
N ILE A 228 -3.29 21.37 -0.01
CA ILE A 228 -2.26 21.24 1.03
C ILE A 228 -2.17 22.51 1.87
N ASN A 229 -2.20 23.68 1.24
CA ASN A 229 -2.15 24.95 1.96
C ASN A 229 -3.39 25.14 2.83
N ALA A 230 -4.59 24.92 2.26
CA ALA A 230 -5.85 25.00 3.00
C ALA A 230 -5.93 23.98 4.15
N PHE A 231 -5.35 22.79 3.97
CA PHE A 231 -5.26 21.82 5.05
C PHE A 231 -4.25 22.25 6.12
N ASN A 232 -3.12 22.84 5.73
CA ASN A 232 -2.12 23.27 6.69
C ASN A 232 -2.49 24.56 7.46
N ASP A 233 -3.35 25.42 6.91
CA ASP A 233 -3.83 26.62 7.59
C ASP A 233 -5.11 26.40 8.42
N GLY A 234 -5.71 25.20 8.33
CA GLY A 234 -6.90 24.82 9.10
C GLY A 234 -8.23 25.13 8.41
N SER A 235 -8.24 25.82 7.26
CA SER A 235 -9.46 26.14 6.51
C SER A 235 -10.10 24.90 5.86
N LEU A 236 -9.29 23.87 5.55
CA LEU A 236 -9.77 22.58 5.08
C LEU A 236 -9.70 21.53 6.19
N ARG A 237 -10.86 21.02 6.60
CA ARG A 237 -10.94 20.00 7.67
C ARG A 237 -10.54 18.61 7.19
N LEU A 238 -10.99 18.21 6.00
CA LEU A 238 -10.85 16.85 5.50
C LEU A 238 -10.00 16.82 4.23
N LEU A 239 -9.00 15.94 4.21
CA LEU A 239 -8.15 15.71 3.05
C LEU A 239 -8.14 14.22 2.71
N ALA A 240 -8.65 13.84 1.53
CA ALA A 240 -8.56 12.47 1.05
C ALA A 240 -7.23 12.25 0.31
N ILE A 241 -6.52 11.15 0.57
CA ILE A 241 -5.26 10.85 -0.12
C ILE A 241 -5.25 9.41 -0.62
N HIS A 242 -4.76 9.24 -1.85
CA HIS A 242 -4.38 7.92 -2.35
C HIS A 242 -2.95 7.61 -1.87
N PRO A 243 -2.64 6.40 -1.35
CA PRO A 243 -1.31 6.04 -0.87
C PRO A 243 -0.18 6.30 -1.86
N ALA A 244 -0.42 6.09 -3.15
CA ALA A 244 0.60 6.35 -4.18
C ALA A 244 0.91 7.85 -4.37
N SER A 245 -0.03 8.74 -4.08
CA SER A 245 0.15 10.20 -4.12
C SER A 245 0.85 10.71 -2.85
N ALA A 246 0.80 9.94 -1.76
CA ALA A 246 1.50 10.24 -0.52
C ALA A 246 3.02 10.04 -0.62
N GLY A 247 3.58 9.71 -1.78
CA GLY A 247 5.03 9.59 -1.98
C GLY A 247 5.74 10.85 -2.44
N GLU A 248 5.00 11.92 -2.70
CA GLU A 248 5.57 13.23 -3.02
C GLU A 248 5.89 13.95 -1.70
N GLY A 249 6.85 14.89 -1.65
CA GLY A 249 7.35 15.56 -0.44
C GLY A 249 6.33 16.43 0.32
N LEU A 250 5.10 15.97 0.48
CA LEU A 250 3.98 16.63 1.14
C LEU A 250 4.29 16.84 2.62
N ASN A 251 4.19 18.09 3.07
CA ASN A 251 4.37 18.50 4.45
C ASN A 251 3.01 18.68 5.13
N LEU A 252 2.27 17.58 5.31
CA LEU A 252 0.91 17.59 5.87
C LEU A 252 0.86 17.70 7.41
N HIS A 253 1.95 17.37 8.10
CA HIS A 253 2.09 17.54 9.55
C HIS A 253 2.06 19.00 10.05
N LEU A 254 2.14 20.01 9.18
CA LEU A 254 2.30 21.40 9.59
C LEU A 254 1.00 22.03 10.13
N GLY A 255 -0.18 21.56 9.69
CA GLY A 255 -1.48 22.12 10.11
C GLY A 255 -2.05 21.64 11.43
N GLY A 256 -1.35 20.78 12.18
CA GLY A 256 -1.86 20.24 13.45
C GLY A 256 -2.84 19.06 13.30
N ALA A 257 -3.03 18.57 12.07
CA ALA A 257 -3.66 17.29 11.79
C ALA A 257 -2.86 16.13 12.41
N HIS A 258 -3.57 15.22 13.06
CA HIS A 258 -2.98 14.06 13.75
C HIS A 258 -3.87 12.82 13.63
N HIS A 259 -4.93 12.86 12.82
CA HIS A 259 -5.78 11.70 12.54
C HIS A 259 -5.59 11.22 11.10
N LEU A 260 -5.30 9.92 10.95
CA LEU A 260 -5.26 9.21 9.69
C LEU A 260 -6.33 8.13 9.70
N ILE A 261 -7.26 8.14 8.74
CA ILE A 261 -8.39 7.23 8.69
C ILE A 261 -8.30 6.41 7.40
N TYR A 262 -8.00 5.12 7.50
CA TYR A 262 -7.95 4.21 6.37
C TYR A 262 -9.32 3.58 6.12
N LEU A 263 -10.01 4.01 5.05
CA LEU A 263 -11.21 3.32 4.56
C LEU A 263 -10.88 1.93 4.00
N SER A 264 -9.75 1.85 3.30
CA SER A 264 -9.15 0.60 2.82
C SER A 264 -7.65 0.66 3.02
N LEU A 265 -7.08 -0.48 3.43
CA LEU A 265 -5.65 -0.59 3.66
C LEU A 265 -4.88 -0.79 2.35
N PRO A 266 -3.70 -0.17 2.18
CA PRO A 266 -2.82 -0.50 1.08
C PRO A 266 -2.23 -1.90 1.27
N TRP A 267 -1.90 -2.56 0.16
CA TRP A 267 -1.20 -3.84 0.17
C TRP A 267 0.29 -3.70 0.50
N SER A 268 0.88 -2.53 0.29
CA SER A 268 2.31 -2.30 0.51
C SER A 268 2.55 -1.71 1.90
N ALA A 269 3.34 -2.42 2.71
CA ALA A 269 3.86 -1.89 3.98
C ALA A 269 4.68 -0.61 3.75
N GLY A 270 5.42 -0.52 2.65
CA GLY A 270 6.13 0.70 2.26
C GLY A 270 5.21 1.89 2.03
N GLN A 271 4.10 1.71 1.30
CA GLN A 271 3.09 2.76 1.11
C GLN A 271 2.39 3.12 2.43
N TYR A 272 2.06 2.12 3.25
CA TYR A 272 1.48 2.34 4.57
C TYR A 272 2.39 3.18 5.46
N ASP A 273 3.68 2.83 5.56
CA ASP A 273 4.68 3.56 6.32
C ASP A 273 4.91 4.98 5.79
N GLN A 274 4.85 5.16 4.46
CA GLN A 274 5.02 6.45 3.81
C GLN A 274 3.85 7.39 4.08
N VAL A 275 2.62 6.89 4.01
CA VAL A 275 1.40 7.63 4.35
C VAL A 275 1.41 8.01 5.83
N ASN A 276 1.64 7.05 6.73
CA ASN A 276 1.73 7.31 8.17
C ASN A 276 2.82 8.34 8.49
N GLY A 277 3.96 8.24 7.81
CA GLY A 277 5.06 9.19 7.92
C GLY A 277 4.76 10.61 7.43
N ARG A 278 3.58 10.89 6.86
CA ARG A 278 3.13 12.27 6.53
C ARG A 278 2.66 13.04 7.75
N LEU A 279 2.15 12.35 8.77
CA LEU A 279 1.83 12.94 10.07
C LEU A 279 2.84 12.53 11.15
N ALA A 280 3.22 11.25 11.21
CA ALA A 280 4.14 10.70 12.21
C ALA A 280 5.60 10.93 11.80
N ARG A 281 6.04 12.20 11.92
CA ARG A 281 7.40 12.65 11.59
C ARG A 281 7.89 13.73 12.54
N PHE A 282 9.20 13.99 12.48
CA PHE A 282 9.84 15.06 13.23
C PHE A 282 9.09 16.39 13.07
N GLY A 283 8.88 17.11 14.18
CA GLY A 283 8.09 18.35 14.24
C GLY A 283 6.64 18.15 14.67
N GLN A 284 6.10 16.93 14.58
CA GLN A 284 4.76 16.62 15.09
C GLN A 284 4.71 16.72 16.62
N GLN A 285 3.73 17.45 17.14
CA GLN A 285 3.56 17.68 18.59
C GLN A 285 2.41 16.86 19.20
N LYS A 286 1.51 16.33 18.38
CA LYS A 286 0.37 15.52 18.81
C LYS A 286 0.60 14.04 18.52
N THR A 287 0.06 13.17 19.36
CA THR A 287 0.00 11.74 19.05
C THR A 287 -0.83 11.53 17.78
N VAL A 288 -0.22 10.93 16.78
CA VAL A 288 -0.88 10.53 15.53
C VAL A 288 -1.72 9.28 15.81
N VAL A 289 -3.02 9.39 15.55
CA VAL A 289 -3.97 8.28 15.66
C VAL A 289 -4.27 7.76 14.26
N VAL A 290 -3.96 6.49 14.03
CA VAL A 290 -4.25 5.76 12.79
C VAL A 290 -5.48 4.89 13.02
N HIS A 291 -6.60 5.31 12.47
CA HIS A 291 -7.87 4.59 12.48
C HIS A 291 -7.92 3.67 11.25
N ARG A 292 -8.02 2.35 11.44
CA ARG A 292 -8.14 1.37 10.35
C ARG A 292 -9.54 0.78 10.34
N PHE A 293 -10.26 0.91 9.22
CA PHE A 293 -11.59 0.33 9.06
C PHE A 293 -11.48 -1.06 8.45
N LEU A 294 -11.84 -2.07 9.24
CA LEU A 294 -11.72 -3.47 8.87
C LEU A 294 -13.12 -4.07 8.76
N ALA A 295 -13.52 -4.48 7.56
CA ALA A 295 -14.73 -5.26 7.39
C ALA A 295 -14.54 -6.65 8.02
N GLU A 296 -15.40 -7.02 8.96
CA GLU A 296 -15.28 -8.27 9.72
C GLU A 296 -15.30 -9.52 8.84
N SER A 297 -14.43 -10.50 9.16
CA SER A 297 -14.35 -11.77 8.42
C SER A 297 -14.04 -11.58 6.92
N THR A 298 -13.35 -10.50 6.56
CA THR A 298 -12.91 -10.22 5.20
C THR A 298 -11.39 -10.14 5.12
N LEU A 299 -10.89 -9.87 3.91
CA LEU A 299 -9.48 -9.74 3.63
C LEU A 299 -8.82 -8.56 4.35
N ASP A 300 -9.59 -7.58 4.81
CA ASP A 300 -9.06 -6.42 5.53
C ASP A 300 -8.26 -6.80 6.79
N GLU A 301 -8.74 -7.80 7.55
CA GLU A 301 -8.06 -8.29 8.77
C GLU A 301 -6.72 -8.96 8.42
N THR A 302 -6.68 -9.70 7.32
CA THR A 302 -5.45 -10.30 6.78
C THR A 302 -4.45 -9.22 6.36
N ILE A 303 -4.92 -8.18 5.68
CA ILE A 303 -4.06 -7.06 5.27
C ILE A 303 -3.51 -6.34 6.51
N ALA A 304 -4.36 -6.06 7.49
CA ALA A 304 -3.96 -5.40 8.73
C ALA A 304 -2.83 -6.14 9.46
N GLY A 305 -2.97 -7.46 9.65
CA GLY A 305 -1.94 -8.29 10.29
C GLY A 305 -0.64 -8.38 9.47
N ALA A 306 -0.74 -8.40 8.14
CA ALA A 306 0.43 -8.43 7.27
C ALA A 306 1.21 -7.09 7.29
N LEU A 307 0.51 -5.95 7.41
CA LEU A 307 1.13 -4.64 7.57
C LEU A 307 1.87 -4.51 8.90
N GLU A 308 1.34 -5.07 9.98
CA GLU A 308 2.00 -5.07 11.30
C GLU A 308 3.29 -5.89 11.31
N THR A 309 3.26 -7.06 10.70
CA THR A 309 4.41 -7.96 10.60
C THR A 309 5.43 -7.53 9.53
N LYS A 310 5.12 -6.48 8.76
CA LYS A 310 5.88 -6.04 7.57
C LYS A 310 6.13 -7.21 6.60
N ALA A 311 5.24 -8.19 6.59
CA ALA A 311 5.31 -9.32 5.68
C ALA A 311 5.02 -8.83 4.25
N ASP A 312 5.57 -9.53 3.24
CA ASP A 312 5.14 -9.33 1.86
C ASP A 312 3.68 -9.79 1.75
N VAL A 313 2.76 -8.83 1.83
CA VAL A 313 1.31 -9.05 1.85
C VAL A 313 0.86 -9.73 0.55
N GLN A 314 1.51 -9.43 -0.58
CA GLN A 314 1.23 -10.09 -1.87
C GLN A 314 1.69 -11.56 -1.85
N GLN A 315 2.85 -11.86 -1.26
CA GLN A 315 3.33 -13.23 -1.09
C GLN A 315 2.39 -14.04 -0.18
N HIS A 316 1.96 -13.46 0.95
CA HIS A 316 1.05 -14.11 1.88
C HIS A 316 -0.31 -14.43 1.25
N LEU A 317 -0.85 -13.51 0.44
CA LEU A 317 -2.05 -13.74 -0.36
C LEU A 317 -1.88 -14.82 -1.43
N LEU A 318 -0.78 -14.78 -2.20
CA LEU A 318 -0.49 -15.79 -3.21
C LEU A 318 -0.41 -17.16 -2.55
N GLU A 319 0.12 -17.25 -1.33
CA GLU A 319 0.16 -18.46 -0.52
C GLU A 319 -1.23 -18.89 -0.03
N CYS A 320 -2.08 -17.97 0.44
CA CYS A 320 -3.47 -18.24 0.81
C CYS A 320 -4.31 -18.71 -0.39
N ALA A 321 -4.16 -18.07 -1.54
CA ALA A 321 -4.85 -18.44 -2.78
C ALA A 321 -4.29 -19.74 -3.40
N ALA A 322 -2.98 -19.99 -3.28
CA ALA A 322 -2.37 -21.27 -3.66
C ALA A 322 -2.83 -22.42 -2.76
N ARG A 323 -3.01 -22.18 -1.46
CA ARG A 323 -3.63 -23.14 -0.52
C ARG A 323 -5.07 -23.45 -0.93
N ALA A 324 -5.86 -22.46 -1.31
CA ALA A 324 -7.22 -22.67 -1.85
C ALA A 324 -7.23 -23.49 -3.16
N LYS A 325 -6.28 -23.27 -4.08
CA LYS A 325 -6.12 -24.10 -5.29
C LYS A 325 -5.66 -25.54 -4.98
N ASN A 326 -4.82 -25.74 -3.96
CA ASN A 326 -4.35 -27.07 -3.57
C ASN A 326 -5.42 -27.91 -2.87
N ILE A 327 -6.37 -27.28 -2.17
CA ILE A 327 -7.55 -27.98 -1.62
C ILE A 327 -8.45 -28.54 -2.74
N ARG A 328 -8.51 -27.86 -3.90
CA ARG A 328 -9.24 -28.35 -5.10
C ARG A 328 -8.53 -29.51 -5.81
N LYS A 329 -7.20 -29.63 -5.70
CA LYS A 329 -6.46 -30.82 -6.14
C LYS A 329 -6.45 -31.83 -4.99
N GLY A 330 -7.58 -32.51 -4.78
CA GLY A 330 -7.72 -33.55 -3.75
C GLY A 330 -6.56 -34.56 -3.76
N PRO A 331 -6.35 -35.33 -2.66
CA PRO A 331 -5.25 -36.26 -2.56
C PRO A 331 -5.23 -37.15 -3.80
N LYS A 332 -4.12 -37.12 -4.55
CA LYS A 332 -3.93 -38.02 -5.68
C LYS A 332 -4.11 -39.43 -5.16
N THR A 333 -5.26 -40.04 -5.44
CA THR A 333 -5.49 -41.46 -5.21
C THR A 333 -4.48 -42.18 -6.09
N LYS A 334 -3.44 -42.72 -5.44
CA LYS A 334 -2.53 -43.69 -6.07
C LYS A 334 -3.39 -44.89 -6.44
N LYS A 335 -3.56 -45.12 -7.74
CA LYS A 335 -3.91 -46.45 -8.27
C LYS A 335 -2.63 -47.22 -8.49
#